data_AF-A0A821V2Y3-F1
#
_entry.id   AF-A0A821V2Y3-F1
#
_cell.length_a   1.000
_cell.length_b   1.000
_cell.length_c   1.000
_cell.angle_alpha   90.00
_cell.angle_beta   90.00
_cell.angle_gamma   90.00
#
_symmetry.space_group_name_H-M   'P 1'
#
loop_
_entity.id
_entity.type
_entity.pdbx_description
1 polymer ?
#
loop_
_entity_poly.entity_id
_entity_poly.type
_entity_poly.pdbx_seq_one_letter_code
_entity_poly.pdbx_strand_id
1 'polypeptide(L)'
;MGPFLSDYKNNDASIFKHCVYNNEQDILNWLHDDDVLILDRGFRDTVRAMKQFGFQVAMPSFLNGRKQFSLEEANLHRCITKVRWILESSRAYAQTIPNSSLCFLSNYIDINCALINAYGARCVQDRHSGTEVAAQMLQKCQTTNPVQLRLLELLETKLQWKKCDAQLLIFLELTEQELRNLCYGEKMIYLT
;
A
#
# COMPACT_ATOMS: atom_id res chain seq x y z
N MET A 1 15.83 12.25 -20.85
CA MET A 1 14.36 12.19 -20.80
C MET A 1 13.78 13.17 -21.81
N GLY A 2 13.13 12.68 -22.87
CA GLY A 2 12.58 13.50 -23.94
C GLY A 2 11.18 14.03 -23.64
N PRO A 3 10.65 14.96 -24.46
CA PRO A 3 9.24 15.32 -24.39
C PRO A 3 8.39 14.15 -24.91
N PHE A 4 7.42 13.72 -24.09
CA PHE A 4 6.40 12.76 -24.50
C PHE A 4 5.18 13.50 -25.04
N LEU A 5 4.57 12.99 -26.11
CA LEU A 5 3.33 13.55 -26.64
C LEU A 5 2.20 13.27 -25.65
N SER A 6 1.29 14.23 -25.44
CA SER A 6 0.11 14.03 -24.60
C SER A 6 -0.96 13.23 -25.36
N ASP A 7 -0.70 11.93 -25.56
CA ASP A 7 -1.62 10.99 -26.21
C ASP A 7 -1.83 9.73 -25.35
N TYR A 8 -2.79 8.89 -25.74
CA TYR A 8 -3.13 7.67 -24.99
C TYR A 8 -1.99 6.64 -24.96
N LYS A 9 -0.97 6.77 -25.82
CA LYS A 9 0.18 5.86 -25.90
C LYS A 9 1.26 6.24 -24.89
N ASN A 10 1.30 7.49 -24.45
CA ASN A 10 2.28 8.02 -23.50
C ASN A 10 1.62 8.30 -22.13
N ASN A 11 0.89 7.32 -21.59
CA ASN A 11 0.45 7.40 -20.20
C ASN A 11 1.63 7.21 -19.23
N ASP A 12 1.44 7.55 -17.95
CA ASP A 12 2.50 7.49 -16.93
C ASP A 12 3.19 6.12 -16.85
N ALA A 13 2.43 5.03 -16.99
CA ALA A 13 2.98 3.68 -17.00
C ALA A 13 3.89 3.41 -18.21
N SER A 14 3.49 3.92 -19.38
CA SER A 14 4.25 3.78 -20.63
C SER A 14 5.54 4.60 -20.59
N ILE A 15 5.45 5.82 -20.07
CA ILE A 15 6.59 6.72 -19.85
C ILE A 15 7.56 6.10 -18.83
N PHE A 16 7.05 5.66 -17.67
CA PHE A 16 7.88 5.02 -16.65
C PHE A 16 8.59 3.78 -17.20
N LYS A 17 7.88 2.93 -17.94
CA LYS A 17 8.46 1.78 -18.62
C LYS A 17 9.60 2.20 -19.55
N HIS A 18 9.39 3.20 -20.41
CA HIS A 18 10.44 3.73 -21.30
C HIS A 18 11.67 4.21 -20.51
N CYS A 19 11.46 4.97 -19.43
CA CYS A 19 12.55 5.50 -18.61
C CYS A 19 13.39 4.38 -18.00
N VAL A 20 12.77 3.35 -17.44
CA VAL A 20 13.50 2.23 -16.84
C VAL A 20 14.22 1.38 -17.88
N TYR A 21 13.57 1.06 -19.01
CA TYR A 21 14.21 0.23 -20.06
C TYR A 21 15.44 0.90 -20.67
N ASN A 22 15.39 2.21 -20.87
CA ASN A 22 16.48 2.97 -21.48
C ASN A 22 17.47 3.50 -20.44
N ASN A 23 17.29 3.16 -19.16
CA ASN A 23 18.04 3.72 -18.05
C ASN A 23 18.17 5.26 -18.16
N GLU A 24 17.05 5.93 -18.47
CA GLU A 24 17.02 7.37 -18.68
C GLU A 24 17.51 8.08 -17.42
N GLN A 25 18.51 8.95 -17.58
CA GLN A 25 19.13 9.70 -16.47
C GLN A 25 19.65 8.80 -15.34
N ASP A 26 20.10 7.59 -15.69
CA ASP A 26 20.65 6.62 -14.74
C ASP A 26 19.67 6.24 -13.62
N ILE A 27 18.37 6.22 -13.92
CA ILE A 27 17.31 5.89 -12.95
C ILE A 27 17.50 4.53 -12.27
N LEU A 28 18.16 3.57 -12.93
CA LEU A 28 18.47 2.28 -12.33
C LEU A 28 19.46 2.41 -11.17
N ASN A 29 20.34 3.42 -11.19
CA ASN A 29 21.30 3.69 -10.11
C ASN A 29 20.68 4.48 -8.95
N TRP A 30 19.44 4.96 -9.09
CA TRP A 30 18.72 5.62 -7.99
C TRP A 30 18.16 4.61 -6.99
N LEU A 31 18.11 3.34 -7.37
CA LEU A 31 17.52 2.25 -6.61
C LEU A 31 18.61 1.29 -6.17
N HIS A 32 18.46 0.75 -4.96
CA HIS A 32 19.29 -0.33 -4.44
C HIS A 32 18.60 -1.69 -4.65
N ASP A 33 19.38 -2.77 -4.72
CA ASP A 33 18.87 -4.13 -4.98
C ASP A 33 17.83 -4.60 -3.95
N ASP A 34 17.91 -4.07 -2.72
CA ASP A 34 16.98 -4.39 -1.62
C ASP A 34 15.74 -3.49 -1.57
N ASP A 35 15.62 -2.52 -2.48
CA ASP A 35 14.48 -1.61 -2.51
C ASP A 35 13.20 -2.30 -3.01
N VAL A 36 12.09 -1.96 -2.36
CA VAL A 36 10.76 -2.41 -2.76
C VAL A 36 10.02 -1.27 -3.45
N LEU A 37 9.80 -1.42 -4.76
CA LEU A 37 9.04 -0.48 -5.56
C LEU A 37 7.53 -0.60 -5.27
N ILE A 38 6.97 0.43 -4.65
CA ILE A 38 5.52 0.53 -4.40
C ILE A 38 4.84 1.23 -5.57
N LEU A 39 4.08 0.49 -6.36
CA LEU A 39 3.40 1.01 -7.54
C LEU A 39 1.88 1.11 -7.34
N ASP A 40 1.27 2.13 -7.95
CA ASP A 40 -0.19 2.21 -8.06
C ASP A 40 -0.73 1.22 -9.13
N ARG A 41 -2.01 0.90 -9.06
CA ARG A 41 -2.70 -0.01 -10.00
C ARG A 41 -2.58 0.43 -11.47
N GLY A 42 -2.45 1.73 -11.73
CA GLY A 42 -2.23 2.27 -13.07
C GLY A 42 -0.92 1.78 -13.73
N PHE A 43 0.05 1.32 -12.94
CA PHE A 43 1.35 0.83 -13.41
C PHE A 43 1.41 -0.69 -13.55
N ARG A 44 0.27 -1.40 -13.49
CA ARG A 44 0.22 -2.87 -13.57
C ARG A 44 1.03 -3.47 -14.73
N ASP A 45 1.07 -2.80 -15.87
CA ASP A 45 1.72 -3.28 -17.09
C ASP A 45 3.25 -3.10 -17.07
N THR A 46 3.78 -2.35 -16.09
CA THR A 46 5.21 -2.14 -15.89
C THR A 46 5.82 -3.13 -14.91
N VAL A 47 5.01 -3.77 -14.06
CA VAL A 47 5.46 -4.71 -13.01
C VAL A 47 6.33 -5.81 -13.56
N ARG A 48 5.95 -6.41 -14.71
CA ARG A 48 6.73 -7.49 -15.33
C ARG A 48 8.11 -7.00 -15.78
N ALA A 49 8.18 -5.79 -16.32
CA ALA A 49 9.44 -5.19 -16.75
C ALA A 49 10.36 -4.92 -15.56
N MET A 50 9.83 -4.31 -14.49
CA MET A 50 10.61 -4.01 -13.29
C MET A 50 11.21 -5.27 -12.66
N LYS A 51 10.43 -6.35 -12.57
CA LYS A 51 10.93 -7.63 -12.06
C LYS A 51 12.02 -8.25 -12.95
N GLN A 52 12.02 -7.99 -14.25
CA GLN A 52 13.10 -8.44 -15.15
C GLN A 52 14.43 -7.73 -14.86
N PHE A 53 14.38 -6.50 -14.36
CA PHE A 53 15.56 -5.74 -13.93
C PHE A 53 16.03 -6.09 -12.51
N GLY A 54 15.41 -7.07 -11.84
CA GLY A 54 15.81 -7.53 -10.51
C GLY A 54 15.08 -6.83 -9.36
N PHE A 55 14.27 -5.80 -9.62
CA PHE A 55 13.59 -5.06 -8.56
C PHE A 55 12.45 -5.84 -7.91
N GLN A 56 12.33 -5.68 -6.59
CA GLN A 56 11.14 -6.10 -5.86
C GLN A 56 10.03 -5.09 -6.11
N VAL A 57 8.83 -5.58 -6.43
CA VAL A 57 7.68 -4.72 -6.75
C VAL A 57 6.46 -5.18 -5.99
N ALA A 58 5.83 -4.23 -5.29
CA ALA A 58 4.57 -4.43 -4.60
C ALA A 58 3.51 -3.44 -5.12
N MET A 59 2.31 -3.95 -5.36
CA MET A 59 1.17 -3.19 -5.88
C MET A 59 -0.12 -3.69 -5.22
N PRO A 60 -1.14 -2.84 -5.01
CA PRO A 60 -2.40 -3.28 -4.43
C PRO A 60 -3.03 -4.45 -5.22
N SER A 61 -3.33 -5.54 -4.53
CA SER A 61 -3.94 -6.76 -5.07
C SER A 61 -5.20 -6.49 -5.90
N PHE A 62 -5.45 -7.35 -6.91
CA PHE A 62 -6.65 -7.37 -7.73
C PHE A 62 -7.54 -8.57 -7.37
N LEU A 63 -8.85 -8.34 -7.34
CA LEU A 63 -9.81 -9.40 -7.06
C LEU A 63 -9.91 -10.42 -8.21
N ASN A 64 -9.58 -10.02 -9.45
CA ASN A 64 -9.55 -10.89 -10.63
C ASN A 64 -10.84 -11.71 -10.82
N GLY A 65 -12.00 -11.06 -10.67
CA GLY A 65 -13.32 -11.71 -10.78
C GLY A 65 -13.81 -12.41 -9.51
N ARG A 66 -12.98 -12.50 -8.45
CA ARG A 66 -13.42 -12.93 -7.12
C ARG A 66 -14.19 -11.82 -6.40
N LYS A 67 -15.00 -12.19 -5.42
CA LYS A 67 -15.71 -11.23 -4.57
C LYS A 67 -14.86 -10.70 -3.41
N GLN A 68 -13.83 -11.45 -3.00
CA GLN A 68 -13.00 -11.17 -1.83
C GLN A 68 -11.53 -11.56 -2.08
N PHE A 69 -10.62 -10.91 -1.38
CA PHE A 69 -9.20 -11.27 -1.33
C PHE A 69 -8.99 -12.51 -0.46
N SER A 70 -7.92 -13.27 -0.73
CA SER A 70 -7.36 -14.16 0.29
C SER A 70 -6.82 -13.36 1.48
N LEU A 71 -6.57 -14.05 2.60
CA LEU A 71 -6.01 -13.41 3.79
C LEU A 71 -4.66 -12.76 3.46
N GLU A 72 -3.80 -13.49 2.77
CA GLU A 72 -2.45 -13.06 2.40
C GLU A 72 -2.51 -11.83 1.48
N GLU A 73 -3.39 -11.86 0.47
CA GLU A 73 -3.60 -10.74 -0.44
C GLU A 73 -4.18 -9.51 0.27
N ALA A 74 -5.10 -9.71 1.22
CA ALA A 74 -5.71 -8.63 1.99
C ALA A 74 -4.69 -8.00 2.97
N ASN A 75 -3.86 -8.81 3.61
CA ASN A 75 -2.78 -8.37 4.49
C ASN A 75 -1.74 -7.55 3.72
N LEU A 76 -1.26 -8.09 2.59
CA LEU A 76 -0.32 -7.40 1.71
C LEU A 76 -0.92 -6.09 1.16
N HIS A 77 -2.18 -6.11 0.74
CA HIS A 77 -2.89 -4.90 0.27
C HIS A 77 -2.95 -3.82 1.35
N ARG A 78 -3.24 -4.17 2.61
CA ARG A 78 -3.23 -3.24 3.75
C ARG A 78 -1.85 -2.63 4.00
N CYS A 79 -0.78 -3.43 3.94
CA CYS A 79 0.60 -2.91 4.06
C CYS A 79 0.92 -1.90 2.96
N ILE A 80 0.65 -2.26 1.70
CA ILE A 80 0.94 -1.39 0.53
C ILE A 80 0.16 -0.08 0.62
N THR A 81 -1.13 -0.15 0.93
CA THR A 81 -1.97 1.06 1.03
C THR A 81 -1.58 1.95 2.21
N LYS A 82 -1.12 1.38 3.33
CA LYS A 82 -0.62 2.15 4.46
C LYS A 82 0.63 2.96 4.10
N VAL A 83 1.59 2.34 3.40
CA VAL A 83 2.80 3.03 2.91
C VAL A 83 2.44 4.16 1.94
N ARG A 84 1.56 3.88 0.98
CA ARG A 84 1.07 4.89 0.04
C ARG A 84 0.42 6.07 0.72
N TRP A 85 -0.43 5.83 1.72
CA TRP A 85 -1.11 6.90 2.45
C TRP A 85 -0.10 7.87 3.08
N ILE A 86 1.02 7.38 3.61
CA ILE A 86 2.08 8.23 4.17
C ILE A 86 2.69 9.12 3.09
N LEU A 87 3.00 8.56 1.91
CA LEU A 87 3.56 9.31 0.78
C LEU A 87 2.57 10.37 0.26
N GLU A 88 1.31 9.97 0.05
CA GLU A 88 0.24 10.83 -0.45
C GLU A 88 -0.16 11.94 0.56
N SER A 89 -0.03 11.68 1.86
CA SER A 89 -0.30 12.68 2.91
C SER A 89 0.81 13.72 3.04
N SER A 90 2.00 13.44 2.54
CA SER A 90 3.12 14.36 2.58
C SER A 90 2.93 15.48 1.55
N ARG A 91 2.74 16.71 2.02
CA ARG A 91 2.59 17.90 1.14
C ARG A 91 3.90 18.28 0.42
N ALA A 92 4.99 17.55 0.69
CA ALA A 92 6.33 17.84 0.18
C ALA A 92 6.45 17.73 -1.35
N TYR A 93 5.60 16.92 -1.99
CA TYR A 93 5.69 16.63 -3.43
C TYR A 93 4.51 17.17 -4.23
N ALA A 94 3.74 18.11 -3.67
CA ALA A 94 2.52 18.63 -4.29
C ALA A 94 2.76 19.63 -5.44
N GLN A 95 4.01 19.90 -5.82
CA GLN A 95 4.35 20.89 -6.85
C GLN A 95 4.82 20.23 -8.14
N THR A 96 4.38 20.77 -9.26
CA THR A 96 4.83 20.35 -10.60
C THR A 96 6.31 20.64 -10.78
N ILE A 97 7.10 19.62 -11.11
CA ILE A 97 8.52 19.76 -11.42
C ILE A 97 8.67 20.00 -12.92
N PRO A 98 9.39 21.07 -13.35
CA PRO A 98 9.67 21.28 -14.76
C PRO A 98 10.46 20.12 -15.37
N ASN A 99 10.11 19.69 -16.59
CA ASN A 99 10.81 18.60 -17.29
C ASN A 99 12.32 18.84 -17.42
N SER A 100 12.74 20.10 -17.58
CA SER A 100 14.16 20.48 -17.65
C SER A 100 14.94 20.15 -16.37
N SER A 101 14.25 20.01 -15.24
CA SER A 101 14.86 19.78 -13.94
C SER A 101 14.80 18.32 -13.49
N LEU A 102 14.27 17.41 -14.33
CA LEU A 102 14.20 15.98 -14.02
C LEU A 102 15.59 15.36 -13.81
N CYS A 103 16.62 15.84 -14.51
CA CYS A 103 18.00 15.39 -14.31
C CYS A 103 18.56 15.72 -12.92
N PHE A 104 17.92 16.63 -12.18
CA PHE A 104 18.28 16.98 -10.82
C PHE A 104 17.26 16.44 -9.81
N LEU A 105 16.29 15.64 -10.24
CA LEU A 105 15.20 15.18 -9.39
C LEU A 105 15.72 14.38 -8.19
N SER A 106 16.70 13.50 -8.38
CA SER A 106 17.35 12.79 -7.27
C SER A 106 17.91 13.78 -6.24
N ASN A 107 18.73 14.74 -6.68
CA ASN A 107 19.30 15.76 -5.80
C ASN A 107 18.22 16.61 -5.12
N TYR A 108 17.14 16.93 -5.81
CA TYR A 108 16.02 17.65 -5.21
C TYR A 108 15.32 16.82 -4.16
N ILE A 109 15.09 15.52 -4.38
CA ILE A 109 14.50 14.63 -3.39
C ILE A 109 15.43 14.57 -2.17
N ASP A 110 16.73 14.36 -2.36
CA ASP A 110 17.71 14.29 -1.28
C ASP A 110 17.77 15.59 -0.46
N ILE A 111 17.86 16.74 -1.14
CA ILE A 111 17.88 18.06 -0.50
C ILE A 111 16.56 18.33 0.22
N ASN A 112 15.41 18.05 -0.41
CA ASN A 112 14.11 18.25 0.24
C ASN A 112 13.96 17.34 1.47
N CYS A 113 14.33 16.06 1.36
CA CYS A 113 14.34 15.12 2.49
C CYS A 113 15.26 15.61 3.61
N ALA A 114 16.48 16.06 3.28
CA ALA A 114 17.41 16.61 4.25
C ALA A 114 16.87 17.87 4.94
N LEU A 115 16.28 18.79 4.18
CA LEU A 115 15.66 20.03 4.70
C LEU A 115 14.44 19.72 5.57
N ILE A 116 13.59 18.78 5.16
CA ILE A 116 12.45 18.31 5.96
C ILE A 116 12.93 17.66 7.26
N ASN A 117 13.98 16.83 7.20
CA ASN A 117 14.54 16.17 8.37
C ASN A 117 15.20 17.16 9.34
N ALA A 118 15.87 18.20 8.82
CA ALA A 118 16.59 19.19 9.63
C ALA A 118 15.69 20.32 10.16
N TYR A 119 14.73 20.79 9.36
CA TYR A 119 13.98 22.02 9.63
C TYR A 119 12.46 21.88 9.44
N GLY A 120 12.00 20.82 8.77
CA GLY A 120 10.58 20.60 8.54
C GLY A 120 9.84 20.31 9.85
N ALA A 121 8.62 20.85 9.98
CA ALA A 121 7.68 20.28 10.94
C ALA A 121 7.47 18.81 10.56
N ARG A 122 7.66 17.87 11.50
CA ARG A 122 7.44 16.43 11.25
C ARG A 122 6.12 16.27 10.49
N CYS A 123 6.21 15.81 9.23
CA CYS A 123 5.08 15.79 8.28
C CYS A 123 3.88 15.00 8.83
N VAL A 124 4.18 14.07 9.74
CA VAL A 124 3.23 13.43 10.63
C VAL A 124 3.87 13.54 12.02
N GLN A 125 3.34 14.39 12.91
CA GLN A 125 3.50 14.07 14.34
C GLN A 125 2.91 12.69 14.50
N ASP A 126 3.71 11.74 14.97
CA ASP A 126 3.23 10.39 15.23
C ASP A 126 2.22 10.42 16.39
N ARG A 127 1.02 10.91 16.11
CA ARG A 127 -0.07 11.06 17.09
C ARG A 127 -0.61 9.72 17.54
N HIS A 128 -0.24 8.63 16.86
CA HIS A 128 -0.88 7.33 16.98
C HIS A 128 0.12 6.15 16.96
N SER A 129 1.38 6.38 17.31
CA SER A 129 2.42 5.35 17.36
C SER A 129 2.55 4.50 16.07
N GLY A 130 2.71 5.14 14.91
CA GLY A 130 2.82 4.53 13.59
C GLY A 130 3.90 3.46 13.49
N THR A 131 4.98 3.57 14.26
CA THR A 131 6.03 2.52 14.33
C THR A 131 5.50 1.24 14.98
N GLU A 132 4.78 1.37 16.10
CA GLU A 132 4.15 0.26 16.81
C GLU A 132 3.06 -0.38 15.94
N VAL A 133 2.23 0.44 15.29
CA VAL A 133 1.21 -0.03 14.34
C VAL A 133 1.85 -0.77 13.17
N ALA A 134 2.95 -0.27 12.60
CA ALA A 134 3.65 -0.95 11.51
C ALA A 134 4.21 -2.30 11.95
N ALA A 135 4.85 -2.36 13.12
CA ALA A 135 5.37 -3.61 13.68
C ALA A 135 4.24 -4.65 13.91
N GLN A 136 3.10 -4.20 14.44
CA GLN A 136 1.93 -5.05 14.64
C GLN A 136 1.33 -5.54 13.31
N MET A 137 1.20 -4.66 12.32
CA MET A 137 0.74 -5.03 10.97
C MET A 137 1.64 -6.10 10.36
N LEU A 138 2.97 -5.96 10.48
CA LEU A 138 3.94 -6.94 9.99
C LEU A 138 3.84 -8.28 10.71
N GLN A 139 3.76 -8.27 12.05
CA GLN A 139 3.58 -9.48 12.85
C GLN A 139 2.31 -10.25 12.42
N LYS A 140 1.21 -9.52 12.25
CA LYS A 140 -0.09 -10.10 11.88
C LYS A 140 -0.19 -10.53 10.43
N CYS A 141 0.59 -9.94 9.52
CA CYS A 141 0.70 -10.45 8.16
C CYS A 141 1.17 -11.91 8.12
N GLN A 142 1.96 -12.32 9.13
CA GLN A 142 2.51 -13.67 9.26
C GLN A 142 1.69 -14.58 10.17
N THR A 143 0.69 -14.05 10.88
CA THR A 143 -0.11 -14.82 11.84
C THR A 143 -1.40 -15.33 11.20
N THR A 144 -1.75 -16.59 11.47
CA THR A 144 -3.01 -17.20 10.99
C THR A 144 -4.23 -16.48 11.59
N ASN A 145 -5.25 -16.23 10.75
CA ASN A 145 -6.49 -15.60 11.20
C ASN A 145 -7.44 -16.65 11.83
N PRO A 146 -7.74 -16.57 13.14
CA PRO A 146 -8.58 -17.58 13.78
C PRO A 146 -10.07 -17.44 13.40
N VAL A 147 -10.52 -16.28 12.88
CA VAL A 147 -11.89 -16.12 12.32
C VAL A 147 -12.00 -16.94 11.05
N GLN A 148 -10.95 -16.94 10.23
CA GLN A 148 -10.91 -17.74 9.02
C GLN A 148 -10.94 -19.24 9.36
N LEU A 149 -10.15 -19.68 10.34
CA LEU A 149 -10.21 -21.07 10.81
C LEU A 149 -11.62 -21.43 11.29
N ARG A 150 -12.24 -20.57 12.10
CA ARG A 150 -13.61 -20.78 12.57
C ARG A 150 -14.64 -20.80 11.45
N LEU A 151 -14.49 -19.94 10.44
CA LEU A 151 -15.38 -19.93 9.28
C LEU A 151 -15.23 -21.23 8.47
N LEU A 152 -14.00 -21.72 8.28
CA LEU A 152 -13.75 -22.98 7.60
C LEU A 152 -14.40 -24.15 8.34
N GLU A 153 -14.25 -24.23 9.67
CA GLU A 153 -14.95 -25.21 10.51
C GLU A 153 -16.48 -25.13 10.33
N LEU A 154 -17.03 -23.92 10.32
CA LEU A 154 -18.47 -23.70 10.18
C LEU A 154 -19.00 -24.06 8.79
N LEU A 155 -18.19 -23.87 7.74
CA LEU A 155 -18.54 -24.23 6.36
C LEU A 155 -18.52 -25.75 6.14
N GLU A 156 -17.73 -26.49 6.90
CA GLU A 156 -17.75 -27.96 6.89
C GLU A 156 -19.02 -28.53 7.55
N THR A 157 -19.59 -27.79 8.51
CA THR A 157 -20.90 -28.13 9.09
C THR A 157 -22.07 -27.67 8.21
N LYS A 158 -23.15 -28.44 8.19
CA LYS A 158 -24.37 -28.11 7.42
C LYS A 158 -25.07 -26.90 8.06
N LEU A 159 -24.75 -25.69 7.56
CA LEU A 159 -25.29 -24.43 8.07
C LEU A 159 -26.82 -24.35 7.87
N GLN A 160 -27.55 -24.14 8.95
CA GLN A 160 -28.98 -23.82 8.91
C GLN A 160 -29.17 -22.31 9.04
N TRP A 161 -29.46 -21.65 7.93
CA TRP A 161 -29.80 -20.24 7.92
C TRP A 161 -31.21 -20.04 8.47
N LYS A 162 -31.33 -19.26 9.55
CA LYS A 162 -32.62 -18.83 10.11
C LYS A 162 -32.72 -17.31 10.01
N LYS A 163 -33.94 -16.82 9.78
CA LYS A 163 -34.20 -15.37 9.79
C LYS A 163 -34.02 -14.88 11.22
N CYS A 164 -33.03 -14.00 11.43
CA CYS A 164 -32.77 -13.37 12.71
C CYS A 164 -33.46 -11.99 12.73
N ASP A 165 -34.15 -11.68 13.83
CA ASP A 165 -34.68 -10.34 14.05
C ASP A 165 -33.53 -9.39 14.42
N ALA A 166 -33.47 -8.23 13.80
CA ALA A 166 -32.45 -7.22 14.10
C ALA A 166 -32.49 -6.76 15.56
N GLN A 167 -33.65 -6.85 16.22
CA GLN A 167 -33.82 -6.53 17.64
C GLN A 167 -33.14 -7.54 18.58
N LEU A 168 -32.85 -8.75 18.08
CA LEU A 168 -32.14 -9.80 18.83
C LEU A 168 -30.62 -9.70 18.64
N LEU A 169 -30.15 -8.84 17.74
CA LEU A 169 -28.73 -8.62 17.51
C LEU A 169 -28.22 -7.59 18.51
N ILE A 170 -27.37 -8.04 19.43
CA ILE A 170 -26.58 -7.15 20.28
C ILE A 170 -25.34 -6.77 19.47
N PHE A 171 -25.34 -5.56 18.91
CA PHE A 171 -24.13 -5.00 18.33
C PHE A 171 -23.21 -4.59 19.48
N LEU A 172 -21.98 -5.08 19.46
CA LEU A 172 -20.97 -4.67 20.42
C LEU A 172 -20.68 -3.18 20.25
N GLU A 173 -20.82 -2.42 21.34
CA GLU A 173 -20.29 -1.07 21.40
C GLU A 173 -18.76 -1.16 21.47
N LEU A 174 -18.11 -0.82 20.37
CA LEU A 174 -16.66 -0.82 20.28
C LEU A 174 -16.14 0.57 20.63
N THR A 175 -15.17 0.62 21.54
CA THR A 175 -14.39 1.83 21.79
C THR A 175 -13.59 2.24 20.55
N GLU A 176 -13.15 3.50 20.49
CA GLU A 176 -12.28 3.96 19.40
C GLU A 176 -11.03 3.08 19.27
N GLN A 177 -10.44 2.67 20.41
CA GLN A 177 -9.29 1.77 20.41
C GLN A 177 -9.65 0.40 19.82
N GLU A 178 -10.80 -0.17 20.14
CA GLU A 178 -11.23 -1.45 19.58
C GLU A 178 -11.54 -1.37 18.09
N LEU A 179 -12.10 -0.25 17.61
CA LEU A 179 -12.31 0.01 16.19
C LEU A 179 -11.00 0.18 15.44
N ARG A 180 -10.05 0.93 16.01
CA ARG A 180 -8.68 1.07 15.48
C ARG A 180 -8.04 -0.31 15.37
N ASN A 181 -8.11 -1.07 16.45
CA ASN A 181 -7.62 -2.43 16.49
C ASN A 181 -8.29 -3.29 15.41
N LEU A 182 -9.62 -3.26 15.25
CA LEU A 182 -10.30 -3.99 14.17
C LEU A 182 -9.77 -3.59 12.77
N CYS A 183 -9.62 -2.30 12.51
CA CYS A 183 -9.11 -1.75 11.25
C CYS A 183 -7.63 -2.10 11.00
N TYR A 184 -6.85 -2.26 12.06
CA TYR A 184 -5.46 -2.73 12.01
C TYR A 184 -5.35 -4.27 11.99
N GLY A 185 -6.46 -4.99 12.20
CA GLY A 185 -6.51 -6.46 12.28
C GLY A 185 -6.14 -7.02 13.66
N GLU A 186 -6.19 -6.20 14.72
CA GLU A 186 -5.79 -6.51 16.09
C GLU A 186 -6.77 -7.36 16.89
N LYS A 187 -8.08 -7.09 16.81
CA LYS A 187 -9.07 -7.72 17.71
C LYS A 187 -10.12 -8.52 16.93
N MET A 188 -10.38 -9.75 17.40
CA MET A 188 -11.54 -10.54 16.98
C MET A 188 -12.78 -10.01 17.70
N ILE A 189 -13.86 -9.81 16.95
CA ILE A 189 -15.18 -9.66 17.54
C ILE A 189 -15.66 -11.09 17.83
N TYR A 190 -15.61 -11.50 19.09
CA TYR A 190 -16.33 -12.69 19.52
C TYR A 190 -17.81 -12.31 19.57
N LEU A 191 -18.58 -12.80 18.60
CA LEU A 191 -20.03 -12.83 18.73
C LEU A 191 -20.34 -13.94 19.74
N THR A 192 -20.51 -13.57 21.02
CA THR A 192 -21.13 -14.44 22.03
C THR A 192 -22.60 -14.62 21.76
#